data_AF-A0A6M3KJD1-F1
#
_entry.id   AF-A0A6M3KJD1-F1
#
_cell.length_a   1.000
_cell.length_b   1.000
_cell.length_c   1.000
_cell.angle_alpha   90.00
_cell.angle_beta   90.00
_cell.angle_gamma   90.00
#
_symmetry.space_group_name_H-M   'P 1'
#
loop_
_entity.id
_entity.type
_entity.pdbx_description
1 polymer ?
#
loop_
_entity_poly.entity_id
_entity_poly.type
_entity_poly.pdbx_seq_one_letter_code
_entity_poly.pdbx_strand_id
1 'polypeptide(L)'
;MRKYLLAILLVLLMSSNGYAAQGWTSLGDATLGAGMIYYNGGGGFSIATDGSDYLSSTRIDDTKGNGDTGYTYSADKVYDENVKTRGLHEAIAANTDPFTITPTGGWTAAMRFDFWITDTTDGGDIALSETGPPADGTLAVLHNASSNTIEIPNSDGNLEIPNDGTVVLEVYESYAVVYRTDRWVPLNDKSTANYATLTTVETEFIPVGWMIDGASAPDASATFTSGTEKVDARTFAGDADEDLVFYWNIPLDLDTTSGVKFLVNCIVTSATGPSSETWQFELQGCSLGSGDALDCTLGTAQTSNSGSRTDAQYDLVGTAYSAAMTSTHITDLAVGENAIFKLYRDVDDTDTYVQVVGVIGITLKYKRFHNATF
;
A
#
# COMPACT_ATOMS: atom_id res chain seq x y z
N MET A 1 17.86 -11.81 -65.55
CA MET A 1 17.74 -10.97 -66.77
C MET A 1 16.30 -10.51 -66.91
N ARG A 2 16.07 -9.19 -67.05
CA ARG A 2 14.80 -8.45 -67.18
C ARG A 2 13.98 -8.19 -65.89
N LYS A 3 14.12 -6.98 -65.33
CA LYS A 3 13.10 -5.90 -65.30
C LYS A 3 13.50 -4.81 -64.27
N TYR A 4 14.33 -3.85 -64.68
CA TYR A 4 14.44 -2.52 -64.05
C TYR A 4 14.75 -1.51 -65.16
N LEU A 5 13.70 -0.89 -65.71
CA LEU A 5 13.82 0.20 -66.68
C LEU A 5 12.54 1.04 -66.63
N LEU A 6 12.32 1.76 -65.53
CA LEU A 6 11.37 2.88 -65.49
C LEU A 6 11.61 3.81 -64.28
N ALA A 7 12.82 4.34 -64.17
CA ALA A 7 13.13 5.48 -63.32
C ALA A 7 14.41 6.09 -63.87
N ILE A 8 14.33 7.17 -64.67
CA ILE A 8 15.43 8.10 -65.06
C ILE A 8 14.96 9.18 -66.06
N LEU A 9 13.66 9.37 -66.33
CA LEU A 9 13.24 10.44 -67.25
C LEU A 9 11.93 11.12 -66.88
N LEU A 10 11.80 11.68 -65.66
CA LEU A 10 10.82 12.74 -65.42
C LEU A 10 10.97 13.55 -64.11
N VAL A 11 12.17 14.00 -63.69
CA VAL A 11 12.29 15.17 -62.79
C VAL A 11 13.58 15.92 -63.11
N LEU A 12 13.71 16.34 -64.36
CA LEU A 12 14.81 17.20 -64.83
C LEU A 12 14.21 18.31 -65.70
N LEU A 13 13.25 19.02 -65.12
CA LEU A 13 12.59 20.21 -65.67
C LEU A 13 11.74 20.82 -64.55
N MET A 14 12.39 21.45 -63.55
CA MET A 14 11.83 22.52 -62.70
C MET A 14 12.83 22.92 -61.61
N SER A 15 13.79 23.77 -61.97
CA SER A 15 14.33 24.85 -61.11
C SER A 15 15.45 25.59 -61.85
N SER A 16 15.11 26.20 -62.98
CA SER A 16 15.78 27.44 -63.39
C SER A 16 15.13 28.58 -62.63
N ASN A 17 15.73 29.01 -61.52
CA ASN A 17 15.76 30.39 -61.02
C ASN A 17 16.56 30.38 -59.72
N GLY A 18 17.76 30.93 -59.80
CA GLY A 18 18.81 30.73 -58.82
C GLY A 18 18.51 31.33 -57.45
N TYR A 19 18.86 30.56 -56.42
CA TYR A 19 19.57 31.06 -55.24
C TYR A 19 20.61 30.00 -54.83
N ALA A 20 21.75 30.48 -54.34
CA ALA A 20 23.03 29.80 -54.30
C ALA A 20 23.07 28.51 -53.47
N ALA A 21 23.84 27.55 -53.97
CA ALA A 21 24.25 26.35 -53.23
C ALA A 21 25.23 26.71 -52.10
N GLN A 22 24.92 26.32 -50.87
CA GLN A 22 25.93 26.04 -49.84
C GLN A 22 25.78 24.59 -49.35
N GLY A 23 26.82 23.80 -49.64
CA GLY A 23 27.29 22.64 -48.86
C GLY A 23 26.30 21.55 -48.45
N TRP A 24 26.00 20.61 -49.34
CA TRP A 24 25.54 19.27 -48.94
C TRP A 24 26.75 18.32 -48.94
N THR A 25 27.29 18.02 -47.76
CA THR A 25 28.05 16.78 -47.54
C THR A 25 27.04 15.64 -47.46
N SER A 26 27.24 14.62 -48.31
CA SER A 26 26.40 13.43 -48.38
C SER A 26 26.33 12.69 -47.04
N LEU A 27 25.13 12.55 -46.48
CA LEU A 27 24.82 11.42 -45.60
C LEU A 27 24.42 10.25 -46.50
N GLY A 28 25.10 9.12 -46.31
CA GLY A 28 24.94 7.91 -47.11
C GLY A 28 23.54 7.30 -47.03
N ASP A 29 23.28 6.39 -47.98
CA ASP A 29 22.07 5.60 -48.17
C ASP A 29 21.32 5.26 -46.87
N ALA A 30 20.21 5.95 -46.65
CA ALA A 30 19.08 5.43 -45.91
C ALA A 30 17.81 5.72 -46.72
N THR A 31 17.10 4.66 -47.07
CA THR A 31 15.81 4.68 -47.75
C THR A 31 14.81 5.47 -46.90
N LEU A 32 14.66 6.77 -47.17
CA LEU A 32 13.61 7.58 -46.56
C LEU A 32 12.28 7.27 -47.24
N GLY A 33 11.38 6.62 -46.49
CA GLY A 33 9.96 6.58 -46.83
C GLY A 33 9.42 8.00 -46.97
N ALA A 34 8.48 8.21 -47.89
CA ALA A 34 7.93 9.53 -48.20
C ALA A 34 7.14 10.11 -47.01
N GLY A 35 7.83 10.77 -46.08
CA GLY A 35 7.26 11.62 -45.05
C GLY A 35 7.17 13.06 -45.55
N MET A 36 5.98 13.68 -45.43
CA MET A 36 5.84 15.12 -45.67
C MET A 36 6.49 15.90 -44.53
N ILE A 37 7.58 16.60 -44.84
CA ILE A 37 8.19 17.58 -43.94
C ILE A 37 7.35 18.86 -44.02
N TYR A 38 6.65 19.22 -42.94
CA TYR A 38 6.01 20.54 -42.84
C TYR A 38 6.96 21.50 -42.14
N TYR A 39 7.44 22.50 -42.89
CA TYR A 39 8.26 23.59 -42.34
C TYR A 39 7.32 24.67 -41.80
N ASN A 40 7.24 24.83 -40.49
CA ASN A 40 6.65 26.04 -39.91
C ASN A 40 7.81 26.97 -39.55
N GLY A 41 7.75 28.22 -39.99
CA GLY A 41 8.89 29.16 -40.11
C GLY A 41 9.63 29.59 -38.83
N GLY A 42 9.65 28.76 -37.78
CA GLY A 42 10.41 28.96 -36.55
C GLY A 42 11.06 27.65 -36.07
N GLY A 43 12.17 27.25 -36.71
CA GLY A 43 13.24 26.48 -36.07
C GLY A 43 13.01 25.06 -35.52
N GLY A 44 11.84 24.43 -35.65
CA GLY A 44 11.59 23.06 -35.15
C GLY A 44 11.21 22.07 -36.27
N PHE A 45 11.84 20.89 -36.28
CA PHE A 45 11.39 19.74 -37.07
C PHE A 45 10.68 18.75 -36.15
N SER A 46 9.48 18.31 -36.52
CA SER A 46 8.80 17.16 -35.91
C SER A 46 8.67 16.05 -36.94
N ILE A 47 9.19 14.86 -36.62
CA ILE A 47 8.99 13.65 -37.40
C ILE A 47 7.81 12.89 -36.78
N ALA A 48 6.70 12.80 -37.50
CA ALA A 48 5.70 11.76 -37.28
C ALA A 48 6.01 10.64 -38.28
N THR A 49 6.51 9.49 -37.80
CA THR A 49 7.01 8.41 -38.65
C THR A 49 5.92 7.63 -39.37
N ASP A 50 4.68 7.63 -38.87
CA ASP A 50 3.50 7.32 -39.65
C ASP A 50 2.29 7.98 -38.99
N GLY A 51 1.28 8.33 -39.78
CA GLY A 51 0.06 8.97 -39.26
C GLY A 51 -0.84 8.05 -38.44
N SER A 52 -0.29 7.03 -37.76
CA SER A 52 -0.99 6.11 -36.88
C SER A 52 -0.44 6.01 -35.45
N ASP A 53 0.72 6.60 -35.15
CA ASP A 53 1.24 6.68 -33.78
C ASP A 53 0.60 7.82 -32.97
N TYR A 54 -0.66 7.62 -32.59
CA TYR A 54 -1.12 8.16 -31.31
C TYR A 54 -0.61 7.23 -30.22
N LEU A 55 0.35 7.74 -29.44
CA LEU A 55 0.87 7.09 -28.23
C LEU A 55 -0.28 6.45 -27.44
N SER A 56 -0.13 5.17 -27.08
CA SER A 56 -1.10 4.50 -26.20
C SER A 56 -1.31 5.34 -24.93
N SER A 57 -2.56 5.45 -24.47
CA SER A 57 -3.07 6.32 -23.40
C SER A 57 -2.36 6.28 -22.03
N THR A 58 -1.27 5.52 -21.89
CA THR A 58 -0.53 5.32 -20.65
C THR A 58 0.86 5.93 -20.64
N ARG A 59 1.38 6.48 -21.75
CA ARG A 59 2.74 7.03 -21.78
C ARG A 59 2.88 8.11 -22.84
N ILE A 60 3.01 9.37 -22.42
CA ILE A 60 3.66 10.40 -23.24
C ILE A 60 5.15 10.24 -22.96
N ASP A 61 5.90 9.71 -23.94
CA ASP A 61 7.36 9.57 -23.84
C ASP A 61 7.98 10.75 -24.62
N ASP A 62 8.10 11.92 -23.98
CA ASP A 62 8.91 13.03 -24.51
C ASP A 62 10.33 12.91 -23.94
N THR A 63 11.09 11.93 -24.43
CA THR A 63 12.52 11.80 -24.08
C THR A 63 13.31 12.92 -24.75
N LYS A 64 13.36 14.07 -24.09
CA LYS A 64 14.26 15.17 -24.46
C LYS A 64 15.69 14.85 -24.04
N GLY A 65 16.64 15.31 -24.84
CA GLY A 65 18.08 15.10 -24.61
C GLY A 65 18.66 16.03 -23.55
N ASN A 66 19.88 15.73 -23.14
CA ASN A 66 20.63 16.47 -22.13
C ASN A 66 20.80 17.97 -22.51
N GLY A 67 20.26 18.88 -21.70
CA GLY A 67 20.46 20.34 -21.85
C GLY A 67 19.20 21.21 -22.06
N ASP A 68 17.99 20.66 -21.95
CA ASP A 68 16.76 21.46 -22.00
C ASP A 68 16.43 22.07 -20.62
N THR A 69 16.22 23.39 -20.57
CA THR A 69 16.11 24.17 -19.32
C THR A 69 14.67 24.55 -18.92
N GLY A 70 13.66 23.90 -19.49
CA GLY A 70 12.27 24.13 -19.09
C GLY A 70 11.22 23.31 -19.85
N TYR A 71 10.21 22.82 -19.12
CA TYR A 71 9.06 22.10 -19.67
C TYR A 71 7.83 23.04 -19.65
N THR A 72 7.27 23.35 -20.82
CA THR A 72 6.00 24.10 -20.92
C THR A 72 4.90 23.15 -21.39
N TYR A 73 3.96 22.81 -20.50
CA TYR A 73 2.84 21.91 -20.81
C TYR A 73 1.62 22.71 -21.22
N SER A 74 1.24 22.71 -22.50
CA SER A 74 -0.01 23.34 -22.96
C SER A 74 -1.15 22.33 -23.09
N ALA A 75 -2.35 22.74 -22.68
CA ALA A 75 -3.58 21.95 -22.77
C ALA A 75 -3.84 21.37 -24.18
N ASP A 76 -3.33 22.00 -25.23
CA ASP A 76 -3.55 21.62 -26.63
C ASP A 76 -2.92 20.27 -27.01
N LYS A 77 -1.92 19.79 -26.25
CA LYS A 77 -1.33 18.45 -26.45
C LYS A 77 -1.96 17.34 -25.60
N VAL A 78 -2.92 17.69 -24.72
CA VAL A 78 -3.48 16.80 -23.68
C VAL A 78 -4.99 16.55 -23.91
N TYR A 79 -5.54 17.00 -25.04
CA TYR A 79 -6.94 16.76 -25.40
C TYR A 79 -7.14 15.34 -25.98
N ASP A 80 -6.97 14.31 -25.15
CA ASP A 80 -7.70 13.05 -25.31
C ASP A 80 -8.93 13.13 -24.39
N GLU A 81 -10.12 13.06 -24.98
CA GLU A 81 -11.42 13.19 -24.29
C GLU A 81 -11.63 12.17 -23.15
N ASN A 82 -10.76 11.17 -23.02
CA ASN A 82 -10.78 10.19 -21.92
C ASN A 82 -9.99 10.60 -20.67
N VAL A 83 -9.22 11.69 -20.69
CA VAL A 83 -8.40 12.18 -19.55
C VAL A 83 -9.23 12.99 -18.54
N LYS A 84 -10.55 13.07 -18.69
CA LYS A 84 -11.43 13.71 -17.68
C LYS A 84 -11.49 12.95 -16.35
N THR A 85 -10.91 11.76 -16.25
CA THR A 85 -10.97 10.92 -15.02
C THR A 85 -9.67 10.20 -14.64
N ARG A 86 -8.57 10.34 -15.39
CA ARG A 86 -7.34 9.58 -15.15
C ARG A 86 -6.13 10.51 -15.25
N GLY A 87 -5.32 10.54 -14.19
CA GLY A 87 -4.18 11.44 -14.04
C GLY A 87 -3.17 11.31 -15.16
N LEU A 88 -2.44 12.39 -15.41
CA LEU A 88 -1.27 12.40 -16.29
C LEU A 88 -0.12 11.69 -15.56
N HIS A 89 0.41 10.61 -16.13
CA HIS A 89 1.63 9.94 -15.64
C HIS A 89 2.79 10.23 -16.57
N GLU A 90 3.84 10.88 -16.06
CA GLU A 90 5.06 11.15 -16.82
C GLU A 90 6.29 10.83 -15.96
N ALA A 91 7.22 10.08 -16.55
CA ALA A 91 8.52 9.79 -15.94
C ALA A 91 9.50 10.88 -16.38
N ILE A 92 9.96 11.69 -15.44
CA ILE A 92 10.91 12.76 -15.68
C ILE A 92 12.31 12.22 -15.33
N ALA A 93 13.16 12.08 -16.34
CA ALA A 93 14.59 11.91 -16.13
C ALA A 93 15.16 13.28 -15.80
N ALA A 94 15.26 13.61 -14.51
CA ALA A 94 15.97 14.81 -14.09
C ALA A 94 17.43 14.69 -14.53
N ASN A 95 17.98 15.77 -15.07
CA ASN A 95 19.42 16.00 -15.11
C ASN A 95 19.80 16.77 -13.83
N THR A 96 21.08 17.01 -13.62
CA THR A 96 21.57 17.85 -12.49
C THR A 96 21.13 19.32 -12.56
N ASP A 97 20.32 19.71 -13.55
CA ASP A 97 19.89 21.09 -13.76
C ASP A 97 18.48 21.27 -13.17
N PRO A 98 18.22 22.39 -12.47
CA PRO A 98 16.87 22.75 -12.03
C PRO A 98 15.87 22.74 -13.18
N PHE A 99 14.68 22.21 -12.96
CA PHE A 99 13.61 22.24 -13.95
C PHE A 99 12.30 22.74 -13.35
N THR A 100 11.54 23.47 -14.16
CA THR A 100 10.25 24.04 -13.76
C THR A 100 9.11 23.29 -14.44
N ILE A 101 8.17 22.81 -13.64
CA ILE A 101 6.88 22.30 -14.09
C ILE A 101 5.91 23.48 -14.14
N THR A 102 5.52 23.88 -15.36
CA THR A 102 4.52 24.94 -15.56
C THR A 102 3.24 24.34 -16.13
N PRO A 103 2.18 24.19 -15.33
CA PRO A 103 0.86 23.85 -15.85
C PRO A 103 0.37 25.04 -16.69
N THR A 104 0.26 24.90 -18.01
CA THR A 104 -0.33 25.96 -18.86
C THR A 104 -1.65 25.50 -19.48
N GLY A 105 -2.71 26.23 -19.19
CA GLY A 105 -4.02 25.99 -19.81
C GLY A 105 -5.12 26.74 -19.07
N GLY A 106 -6.11 27.25 -19.81
CA GLY A 106 -7.34 27.80 -19.23
C GLY A 106 -8.23 26.67 -18.70
N TRP A 107 -7.74 25.90 -17.74
CA TRP A 107 -8.42 24.74 -17.20
C TRP A 107 -9.67 25.19 -16.44
N THR A 108 -10.83 24.64 -16.79
CA THR A 108 -12.10 24.93 -16.12
C THR A 108 -12.49 23.88 -15.08
N ALA A 109 -11.68 22.82 -14.95
CA ALA A 109 -11.89 21.72 -14.01
C ALA A 109 -10.58 21.34 -13.32
N ALA A 110 -10.68 20.90 -12.06
CA ALA A 110 -9.56 20.37 -11.29
C ALA A 110 -8.98 19.13 -11.97
N MET A 111 -7.64 19.04 -12.01
CA MET A 111 -6.90 17.91 -12.58
C MET A 111 -6.05 17.20 -11.52
N ARG A 112 -5.57 16.00 -11.85
CA ARG A 112 -4.52 15.31 -11.08
C ARG A 112 -3.31 15.08 -11.98
N PHE A 113 -2.14 15.48 -11.49
CA PHE A 113 -0.84 15.21 -12.10
C PHE A 113 -0.03 14.31 -11.17
N ASP A 114 0.55 13.25 -11.71
CA ASP A 114 1.40 12.31 -10.99
C ASP A 114 2.76 12.27 -11.69
N PHE A 115 3.76 12.93 -11.09
CA PHE A 115 5.10 13.06 -11.62
C PHE A 115 6.01 12.00 -10.98
N TRP A 116 6.67 11.18 -11.79
CA TRP A 116 7.68 10.23 -11.31
C TRP A 116 9.07 10.75 -11.63
N ILE A 117 9.79 11.20 -10.62
CA ILE A 117 11.17 11.67 -10.73
C ILE A 117 12.05 10.44 -10.57
N THR A 118 12.53 9.91 -11.69
CA THR A 118 13.22 8.60 -11.71
C THR A 118 14.74 8.70 -11.65
N ASP A 119 15.29 9.92 -11.69
CA ASP A 119 16.75 10.07 -11.61
C ASP A 119 17.26 9.74 -10.20
N THR A 120 18.39 9.05 -10.17
CA THR A 120 19.09 8.63 -8.95
C THR A 120 20.30 9.50 -8.64
N THR A 121 20.68 10.42 -9.54
CA THR A 121 21.73 11.41 -9.30
C THR A 121 21.18 12.65 -8.60
N ASP A 122 21.87 13.04 -7.54
CA ASP A 122 21.46 14.06 -6.57
C ASP A 122 21.35 15.46 -7.21
N GLY A 123 20.29 16.21 -6.91
CA GLY A 123 20.38 17.67 -6.79
C GLY A 123 19.70 18.56 -7.84
N GLY A 124 18.69 18.11 -8.57
CA GLY A 124 17.87 19.02 -9.38
C GLY A 124 16.80 19.72 -8.53
N ASP A 125 16.86 21.05 -8.38
CA ASP A 125 15.76 21.81 -7.78
C ASP A 125 14.51 21.69 -8.70
N ILE A 126 13.40 21.21 -8.14
CA ILE A 126 12.12 21.09 -8.84
C ILE A 126 11.26 22.29 -8.50
N ALA A 127 10.97 23.14 -9.49
CA ALA A 127 10.08 24.27 -9.30
C ALA A 127 8.66 23.96 -9.82
N LEU A 128 7.63 24.12 -8.98
CA LEU A 128 6.24 24.10 -9.42
C LEU A 128 5.76 25.54 -9.68
N SER A 129 5.53 25.90 -10.94
CA SER A 129 5.09 27.25 -11.30
C SER A 129 3.59 27.45 -11.11
N GLU A 130 3.22 28.68 -10.79
CA GLU A 130 1.83 29.18 -10.76
C GLU A 130 1.44 29.93 -12.03
N THR A 131 2.36 30.04 -13.01
CA THR A 131 2.13 30.80 -14.23
C THR A 131 1.13 30.06 -15.14
N GLY A 132 -0.07 30.63 -15.30
CA GLY A 132 -1.16 30.01 -16.06
C GLY A 132 -2.08 29.18 -15.16
N PRO A 133 -2.64 29.79 -14.10
CA PRO A 133 -3.07 29.12 -12.89
C PRO A 133 -4.04 27.98 -13.19
N PRO A 134 -3.75 26.75 -12.72
CA PRO A 134 -4.67 25.64 -12.86
C PRO A 134 -5.97 25.93 -12.11
N ALA A 135 -7.03 25.19 -12.43
CA ALA A 135 -8.30 25.33 -11.70
C ALA A 135 -8.10 24.99 -10.21
N ASP A 136 -8.78 25.73 -9.32
CA ASP A 136 -8.85 25.39 -7.89
C ASP A 136 -9.23 23.92 -7.69
N GLY A 137 -8.52 23.24 -6.79
CA GLY A 137 -8.65 21.81 -6.52
C GLY A 137 -7.74 20.91 -7.36
N THR A 138 -6.94 21.47 -8.27
CA THR A 138 -5.92 20.70 -9.01
C THR A 138 -4.88 20.11 -8.06
N LEU A 139 -4.63 18.82 -8.18
CA LEU A 139 -3.68 18.05 -7.37
C LEU A 139 -2.41 17.77 -8.19
N ALA A 140 -1.24 18.05 -7.62
CA ALA A 140 0.03 17.54 -8.12
C ALA A 140 0.66 16.64 -7.07
N VAL A 141 1.07 15.43 -7.49
CA VAL A 141 1.80 14.46 -6.67
C VAL A 141 3.15 14.24 -7.32
N LEU A 142 4.21 14.38 -6.54
CA LEU A 142 5.59 14.16 -6.94
C LEU A 142 6.10 12.92 -6.23
N HIS A 143 6.50 11.91 -7.00
CA HIS A 143 7.12 10.68 -6.51
C HIS A 143 8.62 10.77 -6.77
N ASN A 144 9.41 10.70 -5.70
CA ASN A 144 10.83 10.94 -5.78
C ASN A 144 11.64 9.63 -5.73
N ALA A 145 12.67 9.46 -6.56
CA ALA A 145 13.56 8.28 -6.53
C ALA A 145 14.97 8.57 -5.98
N SER A 146 15.28 9.83 -5.66
CA SER A 146 16.55 10.31 -5.09
C SER A 146 16.30 11.41 -4.06
N SER A 147 17.32 12.08 -3.52
CA SER A 147 17.09 13.27 -2.69
C SER A 147 16.88 14.47 -3.62
N ASN A 148 15.77 15.19 -3.47
CA ASN A 148 15.46 16.36 -4.29
C ASN A 148 14.87 17.49 -3.45
N THR A 149 15.08 18.71 -3.90
CA THR A 149 14.52 19.93 -3.32
C THR A 149 13.38 20.41 -4.20
N ILE A 150 12.22 20.66 -3.59
CA ILE A 150 11.06 21.25 -4.26
C ILE A 150 10.92 22.70 -3.83
N GLU A 151 10.83 23.58 -4.81
CA GLU A 151 10.50 24.98 -4.63
C GLU A 151 9.13 25.28 -5.25
N ILE A 152 8.34 26.10 -4.56
CA ILE A 152 7.04 26.55 -5.07
C ILE A 152 7.03 28.07 -5.07
N PRO A 153 7.55 28.68 -6.14
CA PRO A 153 7.49 30.12 -6.32
C PRO A 153 6.12 30.56 -6.81
N ASN A 154 5.67 31.70 -6.31
CA ASN A 154 4.46 32.34 -6.78
C ASN A 154 4.65 33.10 -8.10
N SER A 155 3.58 33.72 -8.58
CA SER A 155 3.60 34.49 -9.83
C SER A 155 4.63 35.64 -9.84
N ASP A 156 5.06 36.11 -8.67
CA ASP A 156 6.07 37.15 -8.50
C ASP A 156 7.49 36.59 -8.23
N GLY A 157 7.64 35.26 -8.19
CA GLY A 157 8.90 34.56 -7.91
C GLY A 157 9.24 34.41 -6.43
N ASN A 158 8.32 34.74 -5.52
CA ASN A 158 8.50 34.55 -4.08
C ASN A 158 8.00 33.16 -3.65
N LEU A 159 8.72 32.48 -2.75
CA LEU A 159 8.34 31.14 -2.30
C LEU A 159 7.13 31.18 -1.34
N GLU A 160 6.13 30.32 -1.55
CA GLU A 160 4.83 30.41 -0.85
C GLU A 160 4.54 29.34 0.23
N ILE A 161 5.45 28.39 0.44
CA ILE A 161 5.32 27.40 1.51
C ILE A 161 5.77 28.01 2.86
N PRO A 162 5.09 27.72 3.99
CA PRO A 162 5.55 28.16 5.30
C PRO A 162 6.95 27.59 5.64
N ASN A 163 7.85 28.45 6.15
CA ASN A 163 9.27 28.19 6.49
C ASN A 163 10.27 28.20 5.32
N ASP A 164 10.40 29.34 4.64
CA ASP A 164 11.49 29.64 3.69
C ASP A 164 11.52 28.80 2.39
N GLY A 165 10.42 28.13 2.04
CA GLY A 165 10.06 27.91 0.63
C GLY A 165 10.66 26.72 -0.12
N THR A 166 11.56 25.96 0.51
CA THR A 166 12.14 24.74 -0.06
C THR A 166 11.72 23.52 0.77
N VAL A 167 11.17 22.50 0.11
CA VAL A 167 10.86 21.19 0.69
C VAL A 167 11.94 20.21 0.25
N VAL A 168 12.68 19.64 1.20
CA VAL A 168 13.59 18.53 0.92
C VAL A 168 12.78 17.25 0.94
N LEU A 169 12.81 16.49 -0.14
CA LEU A 169 12.28 15.14 -0.23
C LEU A 169 13.42 14.14 -0.13
N GLU A 170 13.31 13.22 0.81
CA GLU A 170 14.21 12.07 0.89
C GLU A 170 13.90 11.05 -0.21
N VAL A 171 14.81 10.08 -0.35
CA VAL A 171 14.72 9.02 -1.36
C VAL A 171 13.44 8.21 -1.16
N TYR A 172 12.65 8.04 -2.23
CA TYR A 172 11.36 7.32 -2.20
C TYR A 172 10.23 8.01 -1.43
N GLU A 173 10.41 9.28 -1.04
CA GLU A 173 9.31 10.08 -0.54
C GLU A 173 8.38 10.56 -1.66
N SER A 174 7.16 10.90 -1.28
CA SER A 174 6.19 11.51 -2.18
C SER A 174 5.66 12.79 -1.56
N TYR A 175 5.48 13.81 -2.39
CA TYR A 175 4.97 15.11 -1.98
C TYR A 175 3.72 15.46 -2.75
N ALA A 176 2.70 15.96 -2.06
CA ALA A 176 1.44 16.30 -2.68
C ALA A 176 1.03 17.74 -2.35
N VAL A 177 0.64 18.49 -3.38
CA VAL A 177 0.14 19.86 -3.27
C VAL A 177 -1.19 19.98 -4.00
N VAL A 178 -2.08 20.80 -3.46
CA VAL A 178 -3.35 21.15 -4.10
C VAL A 178 -3.37 22.64 -4.38
N TYR A 179 -3.68 23.01 -5.62
CA TYR A 179 -3.87 24.40 -5.99
C TYR A 179 -5.16 24.93 -5.38
N ARG A 180 -5.07 26.00 -4.59
CA ARG A 180 -6.21 26.66 -3.96
C ARG A 180 -6.03 28.16 -4.02
N THR A 181 -6.99 28.83 -4.65
CA THR A 181 -7.18 30.28 -4.61
C THR A 181 -5.84 30.97 -4.75
N ASP A 182 -5.32 30.98 -5.97
CA ASP A 182 -4.05 31.58 -6.42
C ASP A 182 -2.74 30.89 -6.05
N ARG A 183 -2.75 29.85 -5.21
CA ARG A 183 -1.50 29.24 -4.73
C ARG A 183 -1.47 27.72 -4.62
N TRP A 184 -0.29 27.13 -4.70
CA TRP A 184 -0.09 25.73 -4.30
C TRP A 184 -0.04 25.59 -2.78
N VAL A 185 -1.00 24.86 -2.23
CA VAL A 185 -1.05 24.56 -0.80
C VAL A 185 -0.54 23.13 -0.62
N PRO A 186 0.53 22.91 0.16
CA PRO A 186 0.89 21.57 0.59
C PRO A 186 -0.34 20.90 1.16
N LEU A 187 -0.63 19.68 0.71
CA LEU A 187 -1.50 18.80 1.47
C LEU A 187 -0.68 18.42 2.70
N ASN A 188 -0.60 19.33 3.68
CA ASN A 188 0.40 19.28 4.73
C ASN A 188 0.54 17.86 5.24
N ASP A 189 1.77 17.38 5.24
CA ASP A 189 2.23 16.09 5.75
C ASP A 189 2.02 15.93 7.29
N LYS A 190 1.23 16.82 7.90
CA LYS A 190 0.77 16.78 9.30
C LYS A 190 -0.65 17.30 9.55
N SER A 191 -1.37 17.85 8.56
CA SER A 191 -2.76 18.29 8.80
C SER A 191 -3.75 17.25 8.31
N THR A 192 -3.83 16.10 8.99
CA THR A 192 -5.04 15.24 8.95
C THR A 192 -5.56 14.86 7.55
N ALA A 193 -4.72 14.95 6.52
CA ALA A 193 -4.97 14.28 5.25
C ALA A 193 -4.69 12.81 5.57
N ASN A 194 -5.77 12.05 5.67
CA ASN A 194 -5.74 10.63 5.90
C ASN A 194 -4.83 9.97 4.85
N TYR A 195 -3.52 9.84 5.11
CA TYR A 195 -2.86 8.59 4.78
C TYR A 195 -3.76 7.56 5.42
N ALA A 196 -4.50 6.83 4.58
CA ALA A 196 -5.37 5.78 5.07
C ALA A 196 -4.47 4.91 5.94
N THR A 197 -4.59 5.04 7.26
CA THR A 197 -3.76 4.31 8.20
C THR A 197 -3.90 2.87 7.77
N LEU A 198 -2.84 2.30 7.19
CA LEU A 198 -2.96 1.00 6.57
C LEU A 198 -3.32 0.08 7.69
N THR A 199 -4.56 -0.37 7.63
CA THR A 199 -5.15 -1.20 8.65
C THR A 199 -5.03 -2.60 8.11
N THR A 200 -4.25 -3.44 8.80
CA THR A 200 -4.29 -4.88 8.55
C THR A 200 -5.06 -5.56 9.66
N VAL A 201 -5.74 -6.65 9.29
CA VAL A 201 -6.27 -7.60 10.24
C VAL A 201 -5.34 -8.81 10.18
N GLU A 202 -4.74 -9.14 11.30
CA GLU A 202 -3.80 -10.24 11.43
C GLU A 202 -4.39 -11.37 12.26
N THR A 203 -3.87 -12.57 12.03
CA THR A 203 -4.20 -13.75 12.81
C THR A 203 -2.92 -14.47 13.21
N GLU A 204 -2.84 -14.87 14.47
CA GLU A 204 -1.69 -15.57 15.03
C GLU A 204 -2.16 -16.84 15.73
N PHE A 205 -1.52 -17.97 15.44
CA PHE A 205 -1.84 -19.26 16.08
C PHE A 205 -0.83 -19.55 17.18
N ILE A 206 -1.34 -19.79 18.39
CA ILE A 206 -0.55 -20.18 19.56
C ILE A 206 -0.85 -21.65 19.86
N PRO A 207 0.11 -22.57 19.65
CA PRO A 207 -0.11 -23.99 19.88
C PRO A 207 -0.23 -24.28 21.38
N VAL A 208 -1.06 -25.25 21.75
CA VAL A 208 -1.26 -25.67 23.14
C VAL A 208 0.03 -26.16 23.79
N GLY A 209 0.97 -26.67 22.99
CA GLY A 209 2.28 -27.11 23.45
C GLY A 209 3.19 -25.99 23.98
N TRP A 210 2.84 -24.72 23.75
CA TRP A 210 3.55 -23.57 24.32
C TRP A 210 2.88 -23.03 25.60
N MET A 211 1.75 -23.59 25.98
CA MET A 211 1.01 -23.19 27.17
C MET A 211 1.54 -23.92 28.41
N ILE A 212 1.45 -23.24 29.54
CA ILE A 212 1.89 -23.67 30.87
C ILE A 212 0.66 -24.08 31.68
N ASP A 213 0.85 -25.05 32.57
CA ASP A 213 -0.18 -25.50 33.52
C ASP A 213 -0.69 -24.33 34.39
N GLY A 214 -2.00 -24.19 34.49
CA GLY A 214 -2.66 -23.25 35.39
C GLY A 214 -2.82 -23.79 36.82
N ALA A 215 -3.86 -23.34 37.51
CA ALA A 215 -4.18 -23.81 38.87
C ALA A 215 -4.69 -25.26 38.88
N SER A 216 -5.50 -25.61 37.88
CA SER A 216 -6.06 -26.94 37.63
C SER A 216 -5.78 -27.28 36.17
N ALA A 217 -4.63 -27.90 35.89
CA ALA A 217 -4.25 -28.14 34.50
C ALA A 217 -5.05 -29.28 33.86
N PRO A 218 -5.37 -29.18 32.55
CA PRO A 218 -5.85 -30.31 31.77
C PRO A 218 -4.78 -31.38 31.62
N ASP A 219 -5.15 -32.52 31.05
CA ASP A 219 -4.22 -33.60 30.74
C ASP A 219 -2.99 -33.10 29.98
N ALA A 220 -1.84 -33.74 30.25
CA ALA A 220 -0.60 -33.47 29.53
C ALA A 220 -0.78 -33.64 28.00
N SER A 221 0.02 -32.89 27.23
CA SER A 221 -0.06 -32.92 25.77
C SER A 221 0.15 -34.33 25.23
N ALA A 222 -0.74 -34.74 24.32
CA ALA A 222 -0.71 -36.05 23.68
C ALA A 222 -0.92 -35.93 22.17
N THR A 223 -0.32 -36.85 21.41
CA THR A 223 -0.51 -36.95 19.96
C THR A 223 -1.70 -37.85 19.63
N PHE A 224 -2.72 -37.28 19.00
CA PHE A 224 -3.85 -38.01 18.43
C PHE A 224 -3.55 -38.36 16.97
N THR A 225 -3.88 -39.58 16.56
CA THR A 225 -3.64 -40.07 15.19
C THR A 225 -4.94 -40.56 14.57
N SER A 226 -5.27 -40.05 13.38
CA SER A 226 -6.41 -40.50 12.57
C SER A 226 -5.92 -40.81 11.15
N GLY A 227 -5.88 -42.09 10.79
CA GLY A 227 -5.26 -42.53 9.54
C GLY A 227 -3.77 -42.17 9.49
N THR A 228 -3.38 -41.33 8.53
CA THR A 228 -2.00 -40.84 8.35
C THR A 228 -1.71 -39.54 9.10
N GLU A 229 -2.75 -38.82 9.51
CA GLU A 229 -2.62 -37.48 10.07
C GLU A 229 -2.50 -37.53 11.59
N LYS A 230 -1.80 -36.53 12.14
CA LYS A 230 -1.52 -36.41 13.56
C LYS A 230 -1.72 -34.99 14.04
N VAL A 231 -2.18 -34.84 15.28
CA VAL A 231 -2.27 -33.56 15.96
C VAL A 231 -1.92 -33.70 17.43
N ASP A 232 -1.16 -32.74 17.96
CA ASP A 232 -0.88 -32.66 19.39
C ASP A 232 -1.96 -31.78 20.04
N ALA A 233 -2.55 -32.29 21.11
CA ALA A 233 -3.58 -31.60 21.87
C ALA A 233 -3.47 -31.89 23.37
N ARG A 234 -3.99 -30.99 24.20
CA ARG A 234 -4.26 -31.25 25.62
C ARG A 234 -5.75 -31.48 25.83
N THR A 235 -6.09 -32.46 26.64
CA THR A 235 -7.48 -32.90 26.80
C THR A 235 -8.08 -32.23 28.02
N PHE A 236 -9.12 -31.43 27.80
CA PHE A 236 -9.88 -30.77 28.86
C PHE A 236 -11.02 -31.68 29.32
N ALA A 237 -11.16 -31.85 30.63
CA ALA A 237 -12.24 -32.57 31.28
C ALA A 237 -13.61 -31.94 30.94
N GLY A 238 -14.66 -32.75 30.94
CA GLY A 238 -16.05 -32.29 30.73
C GLY A 238 -16.80 -32.01 32.02
N ASP A 239 -16.17 -32.22 33.17
CA ASP A 239 -16.74 -32.14 34.51
C ASP A 239 -15.83 -31.40 35.51
N ALA A 240 -14.83 -30.68 35.01
CA ALA A 240 -13.94 -29.86 35.82
C ALA A 240 -13.50 -28.60 35.08
N ASP A 241 -13.36 -27.51 35.84
CA ASP A 241 -12.72 -26.29 35.35
C ASP A 241 -11.21 -26.49 35.29
N GLU A 242 -10.68 -26.49 34.08
CA GLU A 242 -9.26 -26.66 33.81
C GLU A 242 -8.71 -25.45 33.08
N ASP A 243 -7.47 -25.07 33.40
CA ASP A 243 -6.84 -23.86 32.90
C ASP A 243 -5.39 -24.03 32.44
N LEU A 244 -5.04 -23.20 31.46
CA LEU A 244 -3.71 -23.05 30.89
C LEU A 244 -3.33 -21.58 30.86
N VAL A 245 -2.04 -21.30 30.98
CA VAL A 245 -1.48 -19.95 30.92
C VAL A 245 -0.50 -19.84 29.75
N PHE A 246 -0.51 -18.73 29.03
CA PHE A 246 0.49 -18.46 28.00
C PHE A 246 0.83 -16.98 27.89
N TYR A 247 1.95 -16.70 27.24
CA TYR A 247 2.47 -15.36 27.01
C TYR A 247 2.30 -14.99 25.55
N TRP A 248 2.03 -13.71 25.31
CA TRP A 248 1.95 -13.14 23.96
C TRP A 248 2.58 -11.75 23.95
N ASN A 249 3.46 -11.50 22.99
CA ASN A 249 4.04 -10.17 22.80
C ASN A 249 3.02 -9.29 22.09
N ILE A 250 2.54 -8.24 22.76
CA ILE A 250 1.56 -7.32 22.20
C ILE A 250 2.24 -6.49 21.11
N PRO A 251 1.77 -6.52 19.86
CA PRO A 251 2.36 -5.74 18.78
C PRO A 251 2.42 -4.25 19.11
N LEU A 252 3.53 -3.59 18.75
CA LEU A 252 3.76 -2.15 18.99
C LEU A 252 2.73 -1.25 18.33
N ASP A 253 2.04 -1.77 17.32
CA ASP A 253 1.10 -1.11 16.45
C ASP A 253 -0.32 -1.72 16.53
N LEU A 254 -0.62 -2.44 17.62
CA LEU A 254 -1.96 -2.96 17.88
C LEU A 254 -2.98 -1.82 18.04
N ASP A 255 -4.14 -1.95 17.38
CA ASP A 255 -5.33 -1.12 17.66
C ASP A 255 -6.02 -1.64 18.94
N THR A 256 -5.61 -1.09 20.09
CA THR A 256 -6.16 -1.46 21.40
C THR A 256 -7.65 -1.14 21.55
N THR A 257 -8.20 -0.25 20.73
CA THR A 257 -9.64 0.09 20.75
C THR A 257 -10.46 -0.99 20.04
N SER A 258 -9.94 -1.54 18.94
CA SER A 258 -10.56 -2.69 18.28
C SER A 258 -10.39 -4.00 19.08
N GLY A 259 -9.36 -4.05 19.93
CA GLY A 259 -9.06 -5.17 20.81
C GLY A 259 -8.59 -6.43 20.07
N VAL A 260 -8.46 -7.52 20.82
CA VAL A 260 -8.06 -8.84 20.34
C VAL A 260 -9.26 -9.78 20.38
N LYS A 261 -9.50 -10.57 19.34
CA LYS A 261 -10.48 -11.66 19.35
C LYS A 261 -9.73 -12.97 19.40
N PHE A 262 -10.34 -14.01 19.94
CA PHE A 262 -9.77 -15.35 19.92
C PHE A 262 -10.79 -16.39 19.49
N LEU A 263 -10.30 -17.50 18.98
CA LEU A 263 -11.02 -18.76 18.90
C LEU A 263 -10.11 -19.89 19.37
N VAL A 264 -10.71 -21.02 19.75
CA VAL A 264 -10.01 -22.22 20.20
C VAL A 264 -10.14 -23.28 19.12
N ASN A 265 -9.00 -23.82 18.69
CA ASN A 265 -8.94 -24.93 17.75
C ASN A 265 -8.90 -26.23 18.55
N CYS A 266 -9.87 -27.10 18.28
CA CYS A 266 -10.13 -28.32 19.03
C CYS A 266 -10.14 -29.54 18.10
N ILE A 267 -10.05 -30.71 18.71
CA ILE A 267 -10.31 -32.02 18.12
C ILE A 267 -11.26 -32.79 19.04
N VAL A 268 -12.24 -33.47 18.47
CA VAL A 268 -13.09 -34.40 19.22
C VAL A 268 -12.29 -35.66 19.54
N THR A 269 -11.92 -35.85 20.81
CA THR A 269 -11.07 -36.97 21.23
C THR A 269 -11.88 -38.19 21.68
N SER A 270 -13.09 -37.97 22.20
CA SER A 270 -14.01 -39.03 22.64
C SER A 270 -14.56 -39.84 21.46
N ALA A 271 -14.71 -41.15 21.65
CA ALA A 271 -15.36 -42.04 20.68
C ALA A 271 -16.85 -41.71 20.50
N THR A 272 -17.49 -41.21 21.56
CA THR A 272 -18.84 -40.63 21.48
C THR A 272 -18.68 -39.13 21.35
N GLY A 273 -18.84 -38.61 20.13
CA GLY A 273 -18.81 -37.18 19.85
C GLY A 273 -20.08 -36.46 20.32
N PRO A 274 -20.14 -35.13 20.16
CA PRO A 274 -21.27 -34.32 20.60
C PRO A 274 -22.58 -34.68 19.87
N SER A 275 -23.70 -34.55 20.56
CA SER A 275 -25.04 -34.91 20.07
C SER A 275 -26.04 -33.75 20.13
N SER A 276 -25.66 -32.60 19.55
CA SER A 276 -26.26 -31.27 19.75
C SER A 276 -25.81 -30.58 21.04
N GLU A 277 -24.59 -30.88 21.46
CA GLU A 277 -23.95 -30.27 22.63
C GLU A 277 -23.06 -29.10 22.20
N THR A 278 -22.81 -28.20 23.15
CA THR A 278 -21.92 -27.03 23.03
C THR A 278 -20.74 -27.20 23.98
N TRP A 279 -19.56 -26.70 23.58
CA TRP A 279 -18.46 -26.45 24.52
C TRP A 279 -17.99 -25.01 24.43
N GLN A 280 -17.47 -24.53 25.56
CA GLN A 280 -17.11 -23.13 25.74
C GLN A 280 -15.72 -23.00 26.35
N PHE A 281 -14.98 -22.01 25.85
CA PHE A 281 -13.73 -21.60 26.45
C PHE A 281 -13.75 -20.10 26.74
N GLU A 282 -13.03 -19.74 27.78
CA GLU A 282 -12.91 -18.37 28.26
C GLU A 282 -11.45 -17.94 28.26
N LEU A 283 -11.21 -16.69 27.90
CA LEU A 283 -9.90 -16.07 27.90
C LEU A 283 -9.95 -14.76 28.67
N GLN A 284 -9.00 -14.58 29.57
CA GLN A 284 -8.76 -13.34 30.30
C GLN A 284 -7.26 -13.13 30.43
N GLY A 285 -6.83 -11.88 30.61
CA GLY A 285 -5.42 -11.56 30.67
C GLY A 285 -5.10 -10.28 31.41
N CYS A 286 -3.81 -9.97 31.43
CA CYS A 286 -3.26 -8.70 31.87
C CYS A 286 -2.06 -8.35 30.97
N SER A 287 -1.72 -7.08 30.86
CA SER A 287 -0.48 -6.60 30.27
C SER A 287 0.60 -6.45 31.35
N LEU A 288 1.84 -6.78 31.00
CA LEU A 288 3.02 -6.62 31.84
C LEU A 288 4.09 -5.83 31.08
N GLY A 289 4.40 -4.66 31.61
CA GLY A 289 5.51 -3.83 31.19
C GLY A 289 6.85 -4.32 31.75
N SER A 290 7.91 -3.64 31.33
CA SER A 290 9.25 -3.94 31.83
C SER A 290 9.39 -3.56 33.30
N GLY A 291 9.69 -4.55 34.16
CA GLY A 291 9.86 -4.35 35.60
C GLY A 291 8.63 -4.69 36.44
N ASP A 292 7.52 -5.05 35.80
CA ASP A 292 6.31 -5.50 36.50
C ASP A 292 6.48 -6.92 37.05
N ALA A 293 5.73 -7.22 38.12
CA ALA A 293 5.66 -8.55 38.70
C ALA A 293 4.76 -9.46 37.87
N LEU A 294 5.02 -10.77 37.88
CA LEU A 294 4.24 -11.75 37.11
C LEU A 294 2.81 -11.98 37.66
N ASP A 295 2.48 -11.45 38.85
CA ASP A 295 1.22 -11.66 39.58
C ASP A 295 0.19 -10.54 39.36
N CYS A 296 0.07 -10.08 38.12
CA CYS A 296 -0.94 -9.10 37.72
C CYS A 296 -2.38 -9.57 38.01
N THR A 297 -3.30 -8.60 38.11
CA THR A 297 -4.73 -8.89 38.19
C THR A 297 -5.30 -9.11 36.79
N LEU A 298 -5.84 -10.31 36.53
CA LEU A 298 -6.52 -10.63 35.27
C LEU A 298 -7.81 -9.81 35.11
N GLY A 299 -8.14 -9.47 33.87
CA GLY A 299 -9.39 -8.78 33.52
C GLY A 299 -10.61 -9.70 33.61
N THR A 300 -11.74 -9.26 33.07
CA THR A 300 -12.94 -10.12 32.98
C THR A 300 -12.80 -11.14 31.86
N ALA A 301 -13.34 -12.34 32.07
CA ALA A 301 -13.42 -13.38 31.07
C ALA A 301 -14.16 -12.94 29.80
N GLN A 302 -13.60 -13.31 28.64
CA GLN A 302 -14.27 -13.24 27.35
C GLN A 302 -14.52 -14.64 26.81
N THR A 303 -15.73 -14.86 26.31
CA THR A 303 -16.21 -16.19 25.91
C THR A 303 -16.01 -16.47 24.42
N SER A 304 -15.68 -17.72 24.10
CA SER A 304 -15.69 -18.30 22.75
C SER A 304 -16.38 -19.68 22.77
N ASN A 305 -17.48 -19.81 22.02
CA ASN A 305 -18.37 -20.97 22.06
C ASN A 305 -18.41 -21.70 20.69
N SER A 306 -18.52 -23.03 20.71
CA SER A 306 -18.60 -23.87 19.50
C SER A 306 -19.91 -23.76 18.72
N GLY A 307 -20.97 -23.28 19.36
CA GLY A 307 -22.34 -23.55 18.94
C GLY A 307 -22.70 -25.02 19.09
N SER A 308 -23.94 -25.39 18.73
CA SER A 308 -24.40 -26.79 18.76
C SER A 308 -23.63 -27.63 17.73
N ARG A 309 -23.09 -28.79 18.16
CA ARG A 309 -22.24 -29.67 17.35
C ARG A 309 -22.78 -31.09 17.20
N THR A 310 -22.41 -31.76 16.11
CA THR A 310 -22.73 -33.18 15.82
C THR A 310 -21.54 -33.92 15.18
N ASP A 311 -20.33 -33.58 15.61
CA ASP A 311 -19.08 -34.06 15.03
C ASP A 311 -18.74 -35.49 15.46
N ALA A 312 -17.90 -36.16 14.69
CA ALA A 312 -17.36 -37.48 14.99
C ALA A 312 -15.98 -37.40 15.66
N GLN A 313 -15.52 -38.53 16.21
CA GLN A 313 -14.17 -38.65 16.74
C GLN A 313 -13.13 -38.27 15.68
N TYR A 314 -12.16 -37.47 16.08
CA TYR A 314 -11.07 -36.91 15.28
C TYR A 314 -11.44 -35.81 14.30
N ASP A 315 -12.67 -35.31 14.32
CA ASP A 315 -13.01 -34.09 13.60
C ASP A 315 -12.34 -32.87 14.26
N LEU A 316 -11.77 -32.01 13.42
CA LEU A 316 -11.23 -30.71 13.82
C LEU A 316 -12.35 -29.68 13.89
N VAL A 317 -12.41 -28.96 15.00
CA VAL A 317 -13.48 -28.00 15.28
C VAL A 317 -12.89 -26.71 15.81
N GLY A 318 -13.25 -25.58 15.21
CA GLY A 318 -12.99 -24.26 15.78
C GLY A 318 -14.22 -23.75 16.51
N THR A 319 -14.04 -23.10 17.66
CA THR A 319 -15.08 -22.26 18.22
C THR A 319 -15.31 -21.01 17.36
N ALA A 320 -16.41 -20.29 17.60
CA ALA A 320 -16.60 -18.98 16.99
C ALA A 320 -15.61 -17.96 17.57
N TYR A 321 -15.17 -16.99 16.75
CA TYR A 321 -14.41 -15.86 17.28
C TYR A 321 -15.20 -15.17 18.40
N SER A 322 -14.51 -14.91 19.51
CA SER A 322 -15.02 -14.15 20.64
C SER A 322 -15.43 -12.73 20.24
N ALA A 323 -16.16 -12.06 21.13
CA ALA A 323 -16.20 -10.60 21.11
C ALA A 323 -14.79 -10.01 21.41
N ALA A 324 -14.62 -8.72 21.10
CA ALA A 324 -13.32 -8.06 21.26
C ALA A 324 -12.88 -8.01 22.74
N MET A 325 -11.65 -8.42 22.99
CA MET A 325 -10.94 -8.27 24.26
C MET A 325 -10.17 -6.96 24.26
N THR A 326 -10.68 -5.99 25.01
CA THR A 326 -10.06 -4.68 25.28
C THR A 326 -9.44 -4.66 26.68
N SER A 327 -9.13 -3.47 27.21
CA SER A 327 -8.63 -3.27 28.58
C SER A 327 -9.53 -3.83 29.70
N THR A 328 -10.80 -4.14 29.41
CA THR A 328 -11.70 -4.80 30.35
C THR A 328 -11.34 -6.27 30.57
N HIS A 329 -10.86 -6.95 29.52
CA HIS A 329 -10.57 -8.39 29.54
C HIS A 329 -9.08 -8.67 29.64
N ILE A 330 -8.26 -7.72 29.18
CA ILE A 330 -6.80 -7.71 29.30
C ILE A 330 -6.46 -6.46 30.11
N THR A 331 -6.36 -6.60 31.44
CA THR A 331 -6.08 -5.46 32.32
C THR A 331 -4.85 -4.70 31.84
N ASP A 332 -4.97 -3.37 31.78
CA ASP A 332 -3.89 -2.46 31.37
C ASP A 332 -3.28 -2.75 29.98
N LEU A 333 -4.08 -3.29 29.03
CA LEU A 333 -3.65 -3.57 27.65
C LEU A 333 -2.87 -2.39 27.02
N ALA A 334 -1.57 -2.58 26.83
CA ALA A 334 -0.68 -1.61 26.23
C ALA A 334 0.21 -2.23 25.14
N VAL A 335 0.50 -1.45 24.10
CA VAL A 335 1.30 -1.90 22.96
C VAL A 335 2.77 -2.11 23.33
N GLY A 336 3.42 -3.12 22.76
CA GLY A 336 4.84 -3.41 23.01
C GLY A 336 5.15 -4.13 24.33
N GLU A 337 4.12 -4.47 25.11
CA GLU A 337 4.25 -5.20 26.38
C GLU A 337 4.02 -6.71 26.19
N ASN A 338 4.15 -7.49 27.26
CA ASN A 338 3.79 -8.90 27.26
C ASN A 338 2.42 -9.08 27.91
N ALA A 339 1.49 -9.71 27.21
CA ALA A 339 0.25 -10.17 27.82
C ALA A 339 0.45 -11.55 28.45
N ILE A 340 -0.01 -11.73 29.68
CA ILE A 340 -0.28 -13.06 30.24
C ILE A 340 -1.75 -13.35 30.06
N PHE A 341 -2.06 -14.50 29.47
CA PHE A 341 -3.42 -14.98 29.30
C PHE A 341 -3.67 -16.25 30.10
N LYS A 342 -4.86 -16.35 30.70
CA LYS A 342 -5.44 -17.57 31.23
C LYS A 342 -6.57 -18.03 30.31
N LEU A 343 -6.35 -19.16 29.64
CA LEU A 343 -7.37 -19.89 28.89
C LEU A 343 -7.96 -20.94 29.82
N TYR A 344 -9.27 -21.04 29.91
CA TYR A 344 -9.92 -22.10 30.68
C TYR A 344 -11.21 -22.55 30.03
N ARG A 345 -11.60 -23.78 30.34
CA ARG A 345 -12.94 -24.30 30.05
C ARG A 345 -13.80 -24.04 31.28
N ASP A 346 -14.91 -23.33 31.10
CA ASP A 346 -15.91 -23.13 32.14
C ASP A 346 -17.03 -24.16 31.93
N VAL A 347 -17.11 -25.15 32.81
CA VAL A 347 -18.10 -26.25 32.68
C VAL A 347 -19.44 -25.93 33.34
N ASP A 348 -19.57 -24.82 34.07
CA ASP A 348 -20.76 -24.48 34.87
C ASP A 348 -21.82 -23.69 34.07
N ASP A 349 -21.48 -23.22 32.86
CA ASP A 349 -22.25 -22.28 32.06
C ASP A 349 -23.03 -22.97 30.90
N THR A 350 -22.81 -22.54 29.65
CA THR A 350 -23.48 -23.07 28.45
C THR A 350 -22.74 -24.26 27.83
N ASP A 351 -21.71 -24.77 28.49
CA ASP A 351 -21.04 -26.00 28.10
C ASP A 351 -21.95 -27.19 28.47
N THR A 352 -22.47 -27.88 27.47
CA THR A 352 -23.30 -29.07 27.67
C THR A 352 -22.56 -30.34 27.28
N TYR A 353 -21.32 -30.24 26.80
CA TYR A 353 -20.57 -31.37 26.30
C TYR A 353 -19.78 -32.01 27.44
N VAL A 354 -20.41 -32.97 28.12
CA VAL A 354 -19.85 -33.59 29.33
C VAL A 354 -18.64 -34.50 29.06
N GLN A 355 -18.31 -34.74 27.79
CA GLN A 355 -17.11 -35.48 27.42
C GLN A 355 -15.89 -34.56 27.31
N VAL A 356 -14.75 -35.20 27.14
CA VAL A 356 -13.47 -34.52 27.01
C VAL A 356 -13.28 -33.89 25.62
N VAL A 357 -12.62 -32.74 25.57
CA VAL A 357 -12.30 -32.00 24.34
C VAL A 357 -10.78 -31.84 24.23
N GLY A 358 -10.19 -32.21 23.09
CA GLY A 358 -8.77 -31.95 22.85
C GLY A 358 -8.56 -30.53 22.32
N VAL A 359 -7.84 -29.68 23.04
CA VAL A 359 -7.44 -28.34 22.58
C VAL A 359 -6.08 -28.43 21.90
N ILE A 360 -6.00 -27.98 20.65
CA ILE A 360 -4.80 -27.97 19.82
C ILE A 360 -4.03 -26.65 19.98
N GLY A 361 -4.76 -25.56 20.18
CA GLY A 361 -4.22 -24.21 20.35
C GLY A 361 -5.28 -23.15 20.14
N ILE A 362 -4.89 -21.90 20.22
CA ILE A 362 -5.80 -20.75 20.01
C ILE A 362 -5.37 -19.96 18.77
N THR A 363 -6.32 -19.30 18.14
CA THR A 363 -6.03 -18.31 17.10
C THR A 363 -6.47 -16.94 17.59
N LEU A 364 -5.50 -16.03 17.75
CA LEU A 364 -5.74 -14.62 18.00
C LEU A 364 -6.04 -13.92 16.67
N LYS A 365 -6.93 -12.93 16.70
CA LYS A 365 -7.24 -12.06 15.57
C LYS A 365 -7.34 -10.63 16.05
N TYR A 366 -6.53 -9.75 15.47
CA TYR A 366 -6.42 -8.37 15.92
C TYR A 366 -6.13 -7.44 14.76
N LYS A 367 -6.29 -6.14 14.99
CA LYS A 367 -6.09 -5.10 14.00
C LYS A 367 -4.82 -4.33 14.32
N ARG A 368 -4.02 -3.99 13.30
CA ARG A 368 -2.80 -3.18 13.44
C ARG A 368 -2.89 -1.90 12.64
N PHE A 369 -2.22 -0.87 13.13
CA PHE A 369 -2.04 0.42 12.44
C PHE A 369 -0.59 0.56 11.99
N HIS A 370 -0.33 0.30 10.71
CA HIS A 370 1.03 0.48 10.19
C HIS A 370 1.36 1.97 10.13
N ASN A 371 2.34 2.38 10.93
CA ASN A 371 2.99 3.66 10.75
C ASN A 371 4.12 3.48 9.73
N ALA A 372 4.15 4.31 8.69
CA ALA A 372 5.13 4.19 7.60
C ALA A 372 6.58 4.54 8.04
N THR A 373 6.75 5.13 9.22
CA THR A 373 8.05 5.51 9.78
C THR A 373 8.59 4.40 10.68
N PHE A 374 9.33 3.44 10.11
CA PHE A 374 10.16 2.49 10.85
C PHE A 374 11.59 2.44 10.31
#